data_AF-A0A1V4M6P1-F1
#
_entry.id   AF-A0A1V4M6P1-F1
#
_cell.length_a   1.000
_cell.length_b   1.000
_cell.length_c   1.000
_cell.angle_alpha   90.00
_cell.angle_beta   90.00
_cell.angle_gamma   90.00
#
_symmetry.space_group_name_H-M   'P 1'
#
loop_
_entity.id
_entity.type
_entity.pdbx_description
1 polymer ?
#
loop_
_entity_poly.entity_id
_entity_poly.type
_entity_poly.pdbx_seq_one_letter_code
_entity_poly.pdbx_strand_id
1 'polypeptide(L)'
;MFDKTGTITRGQPEVTNIISTQDFNEEEVLFYAVGVEAVSEHPLGQAIVERVRSKGKTLPEVNDFLSLTGRGVKGVIEGKTVLVGSRKLMQEYEVATGRLEEEIKQLEDDAKTVMLVALDNTLAGIVAVADTLKEDSTKAIRELEKMGLKTAMITGDNQRTAEAIARQTGIDRVLADVLPEGKVEAVRKLQEEYLVVAMVGDGINDAPALKQANVGIAIGTGTELLKLPT
;
A
#
# COMPACT_ATOMS: atom_id res chain seq x y z
N MET A 1 17.71 -4.85 -2.44
CA MET A 1 16.24 -4.78 -2.56
C MET A 1 15.71 -4.14 -1.30
N PHE A 2 14.76 -3.21 -1.43
CA PHE A 2 14.13 -2.49 -0.33
C PHE A 2 12.64 -2.76 -0.36
N ASP A 3 12.04 -3.11 0.78
CA ASP A 3 10.61 -2.90 0.96
C ASP A 3 10.30 -1.40 0.92
N LYS A 4 9.11 -1.03 0.47
CA LYS A 4 8.69 0.37 0.44
C LYS A 4 8.34 0.88 1.84
N THR A 5 7.37 0.25 2.48
CA THR A 5 6.66 0.79 3.64
C THR A 5 7.53 0.65 4.88
N GLY A 6 7.73 1.75 5.63
CA GLY A 6 8.55 1.75 6.84
C GLY A 6 10.05 1.61 6.60
N THR A 7 10.49 1.28 5.39
CA THR A 7 11.91 1.23 5.00
C THR A 7 12.29 2.48 4.21
N ILE A 8 11.80 2.62 2.98
CA ILE A 8 12.01 3.81 2.14
C ILE A 8 11.19 4.99 2.67
N THR A 9 9.93 4.71 3.03
CA THR A 9 8.98 5.67 3.58
C THR A 9 8.95 5.61 5.11
N ARG A 10 8.25 6.54 5.75
CA ARG A 10 8.15 6.64 7.21
C ARG A 10 7.35 5.50 7.84
N GLY A 11 6.50 4.81 7.08
CA GLY A 11 5.59 3.78 7.60
C GLY A 11 4.39 4.40 8.32
N GLN A 12 4.12 5.68 8.07
CA GLN A 12 3.02 6.43 8.66
C GLN A 12 2.16 6.97 7.51
N PRO A 13 1.35 6.10 6.87
CA PRO A 13 0.47 6.53 5.80
C PRO A 13 -0.58 7.53 6.30
N GLU A 14 -0.85 8.57 5.51
CA GLU A 14 -1.88 9.57 5.80
C GLU A 14 -2.84 9.74 4.63
N VAL A 15 -4.13 9.94 4.91
CA VAL A 15 -5.13 10.29 3.89
C VAL A 15 -4.85 11.70 3.37
N THR A 16 -4.54 11.80 2.07
CA THR A 16 -4.19 13.06 1.41
C THR A 16 -5.33 13.62 0.58
N ASN A 17 -6.10 12.75 -0.09
CA ASN A 17 -7.20 13.15 -0.96
C ASN A 17 -8.39 12.22 -0.79
N ILE A 18 -9.59 12.79 -0.89
CA ILE A 18 -10.85 12.07 -1.02
C ILE A 18 -11.55 12.71 -2.21
N ILE A 19 -11.96 11.92 -3.19
CA ILE A 19 -12.64 12.43 -4.40
C ILE A 19 -13.88 11.57 -4.61
N SER A 20 -15.06 12.19 -4.65
CA SER A 20 -16.31 11.49 -4.92
C SER A 20 -16.73 11.60 -6.39
N THR A 21 -17.53 10.65 -6.85
CA THR A 21 -18.28 10.81 -8.10
C THR A 21 -19.49 11.72 -7.88
N GLN A 22 -20.16 12.17 -8.95
CA GLN A 22 -21.26 13.14 -8.86
C GLN A 22 -22.47 12.65 -8.04
N ASP A 23 -22.62 11.33 -7.92
CA ASP A 23 -23.75 10.70 -7.22
C ASP A 23 -23.53 10.60 -5.70
N PHE A 24 -22.34 10.98 -5.22
CA PHE A 24 -21.92 10.86 -3.82
C PHE A 24 -21.14 12.10 -3.36
N ASN A 25 -20.96 12.24 -2.05
CA ASN A 25 -20.06 13.25 -1.48
C ASN A 25 -18.84 12.62 -0.79
N GLU A 26 -17.80 13.44 -0.55
CA GLU A 26 -16.56 12.98 0.09
C GLU A 26 -16.78 12.40 1.50
N GLU A 27 -17.77 12.89 2.25
CA GLU A 27 -18.04 12.36 3.59
C GLU A 27 -18.64 10.96 3.52
N GLU A 28 -19.52 10.69 2.56
CA GLU A 28 -20.07 9.35 2.32
C GLU A 28 -18.97 8.38 1.90
N VAL A 29 -18.12 8.77 0.94
CA VAL A 29 -16.97 7.96 0.51
C VAL A 29 -16.09 7.59 1.70
N LEU A 30 -15.76 8.57 2.55
CA LEU A 30 -14.95 8.35 3.73
C LEU A 30 -15.66 7.47 4.78
N PHE A 31 -16.97 7.65 4.98
CA PHE A 31 -17.77 6.87 5.93
C PHE A 31 -17.82 5.39 5.57
N TYR A 32 -18.08 5.07 4.31
CA TYR A 32 -18.10 3.67 3.87
C TYR A 32 -16.69 3.08 3.82
N ALA A 33 -15.68 3.85 3.40
CA ALA A 33 -14.30 3.41 3.40
C ALA A 33 -13.81 3.03 4.80
N VAL A 34 -14.03 3.90 5.79
CA VAL A 34 -13.57 3.66 7.15
C VAL A 34 -14.26 2.49 7.81
N GLY A 35 -15.53 2.23 7.46
CA GLY A 35 -16.29 1.12 8.04
C GLY A 35 -15.59 -0.21 7.81
N VAL A 36 -15.40 -0.58 6.55
CA VAL A 36 -14.76 -1.86 6.20
C VAL A 36 -13.28 -1.91 6.57
N GLU A 37 -12.56 -0.78 6.49
CA GLU A 37 -11.13 -0.71 6.84
C GLU A 37 -10.87 -0.83 8.35
N ALA A 38 -11.83 -0.43 9.20
CA ALA A 38 -11.72 -0.60 10.65
C ALA A 38 -11.61 -2.06 11.09
N VAL A 39 -12.04 -3.00 10.25
CA VAL A 39 -11.96 -4.45 10.50
C VAL A 39 -10.71 -5.08 9.87
N SER A 40 -10.09 -4.42 8.89
CA SER A 40 -9.06 -5.02 8.02
C SER A 40 -7.65 -5.10 8.60
N GLU A 41 -7.36 -4.44 9.73
CA GLU A 41 -6.02 -4.27 10.34
C GLU A 41 -4.90 -3.74 9.41
N HIS A 42 -5.21 -3.41 8.15
CA HIS A 42 -4.22 -3.03 7.14
C HIS A 42 -3.67 -1.63 7.42
N PRO A 43 -2.35 -1.36 7.26
CA PRO A 43 -1.76 -0.05 7.54
C PRO A 43 -2.42 1.12 6.77
N LEU A 44 -2.82 0.89 5.51
CA LEU A 44 -3.57 1.91 4.74
C LEU A 44 -4.97 2.16 5.31
N GLY A 45 -5.62 1.11 5.83
CA GLY A 45 -6.91 1.22 6.50
C GLY A 45 -6.82 1.98 7.82
N GLN A 46 -5.73 1.78 8.57
CA GLN A 46 -5.46 2.54 9.80
C GLN A 46 -5.38 4.04 9.54
N ALA A 47 -4.74 4.48 8.45
CA ALA A 47 -4.71 5.89 8.06
C ALA A 47 -6.12 6.49 7.87
N ILE A 48 -7.04 5.73 7.27
CA ILE A 48 -8.43 6.15 7.09
C ILE A 48 -9.15 6.22 8.45
N VAL A 49 -8.96 5.20 9.29
CA VAL A 49 -9.56 5.13 10.64
C VAL A 49 -9.10 6.30 11.51
N GLU A 50 -7.81 6.61 11.51
CA GLU A 50 -7.24 7.74 12.24
C GLU A 50 -7.83 9.07 11.77
N ARG A 51 -7.95 9.27 10.45
CA ARG A 51 -8.54 10.47 9.85
C ARG A 51 -9.99 10.71 10.28
N VAL A 52 -10.77 9.65 10.51
CA VAL A 52 -12.16 9.75 10.96
C VAL A 52 -12.24 9.92 12.48
N ARG A 53 -11.45 9.16 13.25
CA ARG A 53 -11.39 9.28 14.71
C ARG A 53 -10.94 10.66 15.15
N SER A 54 -9.99 11.29 14.45
CA SER A 54 -9.53 12.65 14.74
C SER A 54 -10.63 13.71 14.60
N LYS A 55 -11.72 13.39 13.89
CA LYS A 55 -12.91 14.25 13.72
C LYS A 55 -14.04 13.92 14.70
N GLY A 56 -13.84 12.95 15.61
CA GLY A 56 -14.84 12.55 16.61
C GLY A 56 -16.08 11.85 16.02
N LYS A 57 -16.01 11.33 14.79
CA LYS A 57 -17.12 10.60 14.17
C LYS A 57 -17.12 9.12 14.62
N THR A 58 -18.31 8.55 14.77
CA THR A 58 -18.52 7.13 15.07
C THR A 58 -18.30 6.28 13.83
N LEU A 59 -17.73 5.09 14.02
CA LEU A 59 -17.54 4.12 12.95
C LEU A 59 -18.85 3.34 12.71
N PRO A 60 -19.23 3.07 11.46
CA PRO A 60 -20.39 2.22 11.18
C PRO A 60 -20.14 0.77 11.58
N GLU A 61 -21.21 0.06 11.88
CA GLU A 61 -21.18 -1.40 12.03
C GLU A 61 -21.06 -2.05 10.65
N VAL A 62 -20.19 -3.05 10.54
CA VAL A 62 -19.95 -3.80 9.30
C VAL A 62 -20.40 -5.23 9.49
N ASN A 63 -21.25 -5.68 8.58
CA ASN A 63 -21.66 -7.08 8.45
C ASN A 63 -20.95 -7.75 7.28
N ASP A 64 -20.91 -9.09 7.27
CA ASP A 64 -20.38 -9.91 6.18
C ASP A 64 -18.99 -9.46 5.68
N PHE A 65 -18.12 -9.06 6.62
CA PHE A 65 -16.78 -8.62 6.30
C PHE A 65 -15.95 -9.73 5.65
N LEU A 66 -15.30 -9.40 4.55
CA LEU A 66 -14.41 -10.29 3.82
C LEU A 66 -13.13 -9.54 3.40
N SER A 67 -12.00 -10.02 3.89
CA SER A 67 -10.68 -9.57 3.42
C SER A 67 -10.27 -10.36 2.16
N LEU A 68 -9.98 -9.63 1.09
CA LEU A 68 -9.56 -10.18 -0.20
C LEU A 68 -8.08 -9.83 -0.40
N THR A 69 -7.20 -10.70 0.11
CA THR A 69 -5.74 -10.51 0.09
C THR A 69 -5.24 -9.99 -1.25
N GLY A 70 -4.50 -8.88 -1.22
CA GLY A 70 -3.91 -8.27 -2.42
C GLY A 70 -4.86 -7.47 -3.29
N ARG A 71 -6.15 -7.41 -2.95
CA ARG A 71 -7.19 -6.76 -3.75
C ARG A 71 -7.90 -5.67 -2.98
N GLY A 72 -8.24 -5.93 -1.71
CA GLY A 72 -8.95 -5.00 -0.84
C GLY A 72 -9.90 -5.72 0.11
N VAL A 73 -10.99 -5.06 0.48
CA VAL A 73 -11.99 -5.56 1.41
C VAL A 73 -13.41 -5.37 0.89
N LYS A 74 -14.31 -6.21 1.40
CA LYS A 74 -15.75 -6.16 1.16
C LYS A 74 -16.49 -6.22 2.49
N GLY A 75 -17.63 -5.55 2.57
CA GLY A 75 -18.55 -5.70 3.69
C GLY A 75 -19.93 -5.12 3.37
N VAL A 76 -20.83 -5.17 4.35
CA VAL A 76 -22.17 -4.61 4.26
C VAL A 76 -22.35 -3.56 5.35
N ILE A 77 -22.68 -2.34 4.94
CA ILE A 77 -22.94 -1.19 5.83
C ILE A 77 -24.31 -0.63 5.48
N GLU A 78 -25.21 -0.53 6.46
CA GLU A 78 -26.58 -0.03 6.26
C GLU A 78 -27.34 -0.76 5.13
N GLY A 79 -27.07 -2.06 4.96
CA GLY A 79 -27.66 -2.88 3.90
C GLY A 79 -27.06 -2.70 2.50
N LYS A 80 -26.07 -1.81 2.34
CA LYS A 80 -25.35 -1.61 1.07
C LYS A 80 -24.10 -2.46 1.02
N THR A 81 -23.82 -3.05 -0.14
CA THR A 81 -22.55 -3.74 -0.38
C THR A 81 -21.45 -2.71 -0.62
N VAL A 82 -20.41 -2.75 0.21
CA VAL A 82 -19.26 -1.85 0.17
C VAL A 82 -18.04 -2.62 -0.31
N LEU A 83 -17.34 -2.07 -1.29
CA LEU A 83 -16.03 -2.54 -1.76
C LEU A 83 -15.01 -1.43 -1.58
N VAL A 84 -13.86 -1.73 -0.98
CA VAL A 84 -12.73 -0.81 -0.86
C VAL A 84 -11.47 -1.53 -1.32
N GLY A 85 -10.78 -1.02 -2.32
CA GLY A 85 -9.55 -1.66 -2.78
C GLY A 85 -9.03 -1.21 -4.13
N SER A 86 -8.26 -2.10 -4.73
CA SER A 86 -7.55 -1.89 -5.99
C SER A 86 -8.46 -1.95 -7.23
N ARG A 87 -7.92 -1.56 -8.38
CA ARG A 87 -8.56 -1.72 -9.70
C ARG A 87 -8.93 -3.18 -10.00
N LYS A 88 -8.13 -4.16 -9.53
CA LYS A 88 -8.40 -5.60 -9.69
C LYS A 88 -9.69 -6.00 -8.98
N LEU A 89 -9.92 -5.48 -7.77
CA LEU A 89 -11.17 -5.71 -7.04
C LEU A 89 -12.36 -5.15 -7.81
N MET A 90 -12.23 -3.92 -8.32
CA MET A 90 -13.31 -3.28 -9.07
C MET A 90 -13.66 -4.06 -10.34
N GLN A 91 -12.66 -4.58 -11.06
CA GLN A 91 -12.88 -5.43 -12.24
C GLN A 91 -13.57 -6.76 -11.90
N GLU A 92 -13.17 -7.41 -10.81
CA GLU A 92 -13.77 -8.67 -10.36
C GLU A 92 -15.26 -8.54 -10.01
N TYR A 93 -15.65 -7.38 -9.49
CA TYR A 93 -17.04 -7.06 -9.14
C TYR A 93 -17.75 -6.22 -10.22
N GLU A 94 -17.17 -6.13 -11.42
CA GLU A 94 -17.75 -5.44 -12.58
C GLU A 94 -18.09 -3.96 -12.33
N VAL A 95 -17.35 -3.30 -11.44
CA VAL A 95 -17.49 -1.88 -11.12
C VAL A 95 -16.76 -1.03 -12.16
N ALA A 96 -17.50 -0.16 -12.85
CA ALA A 96 -16.91 0.74 -13.83
C ALA A 96 -16.08 1.86 -13.18
N THR A 97 -14.77 1.93 -13.48
CA THR A 97 -13.85 2.92 -12.90
C THR A 97 -13.62 4.17 -13.76
N GLY A 98 -14.11 4.17 -15.00
CA GLY A 98 -13.74 5.17 -16.02
C GLY A 98 -14.05 6.63 -15.68
N ARG A 99 -14.95 6.89 -14.72
CA ARG A 99 -15.34 8.25 -14.30
C ARG A 99 -14.26 9.02 -13.54
N LEU A 100 -13.33 8.32 -12.90
CA LEU A 100 -12.25 8.92 -12.09
C LEU A 100 -10.85 8.50 -12.58
N GLU A 101 -10.76 7.98 -13.80
CA GLU A 101 -9.54 7.34 -14.30
C GLU A 101 -8.36 8.33 -14.42
N GLU A 102 -8.61 9.58 -14.77
CA GLU A 102 -7.56 10.60 -14.86
C GLU A 102 -7.10 11.06 -13.46
N GLU A 103 -8.02 11.24 -12.53
CA GLU A 103 -7.71 11.56 -11.14
C GLU A 103 -6.91 10.44 -10.47
N ILE A 104 -7.29 9.18 -10.72
CA ILE A 104 -6.53 8.02 -10.23
C ILE A 104 -5.10 8.07 -10.76
N LYS A 105 -4.91 8.22 -12.08
CA LYS A 105 -3.57 8.27 -12.68
C LYS A 105 -2.74 9.42 -12.10
N GLN A 106 -3.33 10.61 -11.95
CA GLN A 106 -2.63 11.77 -11.42
C GLN A 106 -2.16 11.53 -9.98
N LEU A 107 -3.03 10.97 -9.13
CA LEU A 107 -2.67 10.66 -7.74
C LEU A 107 -1.61 9.55 -7.65
N GLU A 108 -1.69 8.53 -8.50
CA GLU A 108 -0.67 7.49 -8.60
C GLU A 108 0.68 8.08 -9.07
N ASP A 109 0.68 8.99 -10.05
CA ASP A 109 1.88 9.69 -10.52
C ASP A 109 2.51 10.60 -9.45
N ASP A 110 1.70 11.10 -8.51
CA ASP A 110 2.12 11.82 -7.30
C ASP A 110 2.66 10.89 -6.19
N ALA A 111 2.89 9.60 -6.48
CA ALA A 111 3.33 8.59 -5.53
C ALA A 111 2.33 8.32 -4.38
N LYS A 112 1.03 8.45 -4.66
CA LYS A 112 -0.04 8.10 -3.70
C LYS A 112 -0.61 6.73 -4.02
N THR A 113 -0.95 5.97 -2.99
CA THR A 113 -1.71 4.73 -3.10
C THR A 113 -3.19 5.08 -3.15
N VAL A 114 -3.86 4.71 -4.24
CA VAL A 114 -5.29 5.02 -4.45
C VAL A 114 -6.14 3.79 -4.16
N MET A 115 -7.11 3.94 -3.25
CA MET A 115 -8.14 2.96 -2.96
C MET A 115 -9.46 3.42 -3.57
N LEU A 116 -10.09 2.57 -4.38
CA LEU A 116 -11.41 2.83 -4.94
C LEU A 116 -12.47 2.35 -3.97
N VAL A 117 -13.54 3.14 -3.84
CA VAL A 117 -14.68 2.87 -2.96
C VAL A 117 -15.91 2.70 -3.84
N ALA A 118 -16.58 1.56 -3.75
CA ALA A 118 -17.80 1.28 -4.48
C ALA A 118 -18.92 0.86 -3.54
N LEU A 119 -20.14 1.27 -3.90
CA LEU A 119 -21.39 1.03 -3.19
C LEU A 119 -22.38 0.41 -4.16
N ASP A 120 -22.89 -0.78 -3.84
CA ASP A 120 -23.85 -1.52 -4.68
C ASP A 120 -23.43 -1.57 -6.16
N ASN A 121 -22.18 -1.98 -6.40
CA ASN A 121 -21.50 -2.04 -7.70
C ASN A 121 -21.33 -0.71 -8.46
N THR A 122 -21.55 0.42 -7.79
CA THR A 122 -21.32 1.75 -8.37
C THR A 122 -20.11 2.41 -7.71
N LEU A 123 -19.20 2.97 -8.53
CA LEU A 123 -18.05 3.71 -8.00
C LEU A 123 -18.53 4.98 -7.27
N ALA A 124 -18.31 5.01 -5.96
CA ALA A 124 -18.65 6.14 -5.11
C ALA A 124 -17.54 7.20 -5.08
N GLY A 125 -16.28 6.75 -5.12
CA GLY A 125 -15.14 7.65 -5.11
C GLY A 125 -13.82 6.94 -4.93
N ILE A 126 -12.80 7.71 -4.60
CA ILE A 126 -11.46 7.24 -4.27
C ILE A 126 -10.96 7.90 -2.98
N VAL A 127 -10.15 7.16 -2.24
CA VAL A 127 -9.36 7.63 -1.10
C VAL A 127 -7.90 7.43 -1.42
N ALA A 128 -7.12 8.51 -1.44
CA ALA A 128 -5.69 8.45 -1.67
C ALA A 128 -4.92 8.60 -0.36
N VAL A 129 -3.96 7.71 -0.18
CA VAL A 129 -3.09 7.67 0.99
C VAL A 129 -1.65 7.82 0.52
N ALA A 130 -0.87 8.63 1.22
CA ALA A 130 0.55 8.80 0.93
C ALA A 130 1.36 8.44 2.18
N ASP A 131 2.48 7.75 1.98
CA ASP A 131 3.49 7.55 3.01
C ASP A 131 4.73 8.35 2.61
N THR A 132 5.15 9.26 3.48
CA THR A 132 6.19 10.23 3.15
C THR A 132 7.55 9.53 3.08
N LEU A 133 8.36 9.87 2.07
CA LEU A 133 9.74 9.39 1.97
C LEU A 133 10.57 9.85 3.18
N LYS A 134 11.44 8.99 3.70
CA LYS A 134 12.47 9.42 4.65
C LYS A 134 13.54 10.21 3.87
N GLU A 135 13.92 11.37 4.41
CA GLU A 135 14.92 12.24 3.76
C GLU A 135 16.26 11.53 3.52
N ASP A 136 16.65 10.65 4.45
CA ASP A 136 17.91 9.91 4.37
C ASP A 136 17.83 8.70 3.44
N SER A 137 16.64 8.17 3.15
CA SER A 137 16.47 7.04 2.22
C SER A 137 16.94 7.41 0.81
N THR A 138 16.53 8.57 0.30
CA THR A 138 16.96 9.04 -1.03
C THR A 138 18.48 9.24 -1.11
N LYS A 139 19.10 9.74 -0.04
CA LYS A 139 20.56 9.89 0.01
C LYS A 139 21.24 8.51 0.03
N ALA A 140 20.78 7.60 0.89
CA ALA A 140 21.35 6.27 1.02
C ALA A 140 21.28 5.47 -0.28
N ILE A 141 20.15 5.49 -0.99
CA ILE A 141 19.96 4.81 -2.28
C ILE A 141 20.96 5.32 -3.31
N ARG A 142 21.13 6.64 -3.42
CA ARG A 142 22.11 7.24 -4.35
C ARG A 142 23.55 6.88 -4.01
N GLU A 143 23.91 6.82 -2.74
CA GLU A 143 25.26 6.39 -2.35
C GLU A 143 25.51 4.91 -2.70
N LEU A 144 24.52 4.04 -2.53
CA LEU A 144 24.63 2.64 -2.95
C LEU A 144 24.82 2.51 -4.46
N GLU A 145 24.12 3.30 -5.26
CA GLU A 145 24.31 3.35 -6.72
C GLU A 145 25.70 3.85 -7.12
N LYS A 146 26.22 4.88 -6.43
CA LYS A 146 27.61 5.36 -6.64
C LYS A 146 28.65 4.29 -6.30
N MET A 147 28.35 3.39 -5.38
CA MET A 147 29.19 2.22 -5.07
C MET A 147 29.09 1.11 -6.13
N GLY A 148 28.27 1.29 -7.18
CA GLY A 148 28.06 0.33 -8.25
C GLY A 148 27.04 -0.75 -7.92
N LEU A 149 26.27 -0.61 -6.85
CA LEU A 149 25.23 -1.56 -6.47
C LEU A 149 23.93 -1.28 -7.25
N LYS A 150 23.25 -2.36 -7.64
CA LYS A 150 21.91 -2.28 -8.23
C LYS A 150 20.85 -2.19 -7.14
N THR A 151 19.95 -1.22 -7.28
CA THR A 151 18.87 -0.96 -6.33
C THR A 151 17.56 -1.50 -6.89
N ALA A 152 16.73 -2.05 -6.02
CA ALA A 152 15.41 -2.55 -6.39
C ALA A 152 14.43 -2.26 -5.26
N MET A 153 13.21 -1.86 -5.59
CA MET A 153 12.10 -1.70 -4.64
C MET A 153 11.07 -2.80 -4.85
N ILE A 154 10.54 -3.34 -3.75
CA ILE A 154 9.40 -4.26 -3.75
C ILE A 154 8.24 -3.64 -2.99
N THR A 155 7.03 -3.73 -3.55
CA THR A 155 5.83 -3.16 -2.91
C THR A 155 4.55 -3.85 -3.39
N GLY A 156 3.52 -3.79 -2.55
CA GLY A 156 2.14 -4.16 -2.92
C GLY A 156 1.37 -3.04 -3.62
N ASP A 157 1.91 -1.82 -3.70
CA ASP A 157 1.31 -0.75 -4.49
C ASP A 157 1.25 -1.11 -5.98
N ASN A 158 0.38 -0.43 -6.72
CA ASN A 158 0.36 -0.56 -8.17
C ASN A 158 1.66 -0.04 -8.82
N GLN A 159 1.90 -0.48 -10.05
CA GLN A 159 3.08 -0.10 -10.84
C GLN A 159 3.33 1.42 -10.92
N ARG A 160 2.28 2.23 -11.12
CA ARG A 160 2.43 3.67 -11.37
C ARG A 160 2.88 4.42 -10.11
N THR A 161 2.28 4.12 -8.96
CA THR A 161 2.70 4.63 -7.65
C THR A 161 4.13 4.20 -7.33
N ALA A 162 4.47 2.92 -7.57
CA ALA A 162 5.79 2.39 -7.31
C ALA A 162 6.87 3.05 -8.20
N GLU A 163 6.57 3.28 -9.48
CA GLU A 163 7.45 4.02 -10.39
C GLU A 163 7.62 5.49 -9.98
N ALA A 164 6.58 6.13 -9.47
CA ALA A 164 6.68 7.50 -8.96
C ALA A 164 7.65 7.59 -7.76
N ILE A 165 7.56 6.65 -6.80
CA ILE A 165 8.53 6.54 -5.70
C ILE A 165 9.95 6.29 -6.23
N ALA A 166 10.11 5.40 -7.21
CA ALA A 166 11.42 5.08 -7.80
C ALA A 166 12.05 6.30 -8.47
N ARG A 167 11.28 7.09 -9.24
CA ARG A 167 11.75 8.35 -9.84
C ARG A 167 12.24 9.36 -8.80
N GLN A 168 11.56 9.46 -7.65
CA GLN A 168 11.94 10.38 -6.58
C GLN A 168 13.21 9.93 -5.84
N THR A 169 13.38 8.63 -5.66
CA THR A 169 14.47 8.03 -4.87
C THR A 169 15.73 7.69 -5.69
N GLY A 170 15.58 7.44 -6.99
CA GLY A 170 16.64 7.03 -7.90
C GLY A 170 16.69 5.53 -8.20
N ILE A 171 15.80 4.72 -7.60
CA ILE A 171 15.87 3.25 -7.67
C ILE A 171 15.80 2.71 -9.10
N ASP A 172 16.74 1.82 -9.45
CA ASP A 172 16.89 1.22 -10.79
C ASP A 172 15.74 0.29 -11.19
N ARG A 173 15.22 -0.52 -10.26
CA ARG A 173 14.23 -1.57 -10.55
C ARG A 173 13.03 -1.53 -9.60
N VAL A 174 11.84 -1.72 -10.15
CA VAL A 174 10.58 -1.76 -9.39
C VAL A 174 9.92 -3.12 -9.56
N LEU A 175 9.51 -3.73 -8.44
CA LEU A 175 8.64 -4.88 -8.37
C LEU A 175 7.35 -4.46 -7.63
N ALA A 176 6.34 -4.07 -8.40
CA ALA A 176 5.05 -3.62 -7.88
C ALA A 176 4.01 -4.76 -7.91
N ASP A 177 2.83 -4.49 -7.36
CA ASP A 177 1.71 -5.44 -7.26
C ASP A 177 2.09 -6.76 -6.57
N VAL A 178 3.10 -6.74 -5.70
CA VAL A 178 3.62 -7.96 -5.05
C VAL A 178 2.86 -8.24 -3.75
N LEU A 179 2.22 -9.40 -3.71
CA LEU A 179 1.57 -9.93 -2.50
C LEU A 179 2.62 -10.29 -1.43
N PRO A 180 2.25 -10.32 -0.14
CA PRO A 180 3.15 -10.72 0.94
C PRO A 180 3.88 -12.05 0.67
N GLU A 181 3.17 -13.06 0.17
CA GLU A 181 3.72 -14.37 -0.17
C GLU A 181 4.66 -14.32 -1.40
N GLY A 182 4.43 -13.36 -2.29
CA GLY A 182 5.21 -13.15 -3.50
C GLY A 182 6.58 -12.52 -3.24
N LYS A 183 6.83 -11.93 -2.06
CA LYS A 183 8.10 -11.28 -1.75
C LYS A 183 9.28 -12.25 -1.72
N VAL A 184 9.07 -13.47 -1.22
CA VAL A 184 10.12 -14.52 -1.19
C VAL A 184 10.54 -14.91 -2.62
N GLU A 185 9.57 -15.13 -3.50
CA GLU A 185 9.82 -15.49 -4.89
C GLU A 185 10.50 -14.33 -5.66
N ALA A 186 10.14 -13.09 -5.36
CA ALA A 186 10.82 -11.91 -5.91
C ALA A 186 12.30 -11.86 -5.53
N VAL A 187 12.64 -12.16 -4.25
CA VAL A 187 14.04 -12.27 -3.82
C VAL A 187 14.75 -13.39 -4.56
N ARG A 188 14.12 -14.58 -4.68
CA ARG A 188 14.70 -15.73 -5.40
C ARG A 188 15.03 -15.40 -6.85
N LYS A 189 14.12 -14.73 -7.56
CA LYS A 189 14.35 -14.29 -8.96
C LYS A 189 15.51 -13.33 -9.08
N LEU A 190 15.67 -12.39 -8.14
CA LEU A 190 16.84 -11.51 -8.15
C LEU A 190 18.14 -12.24 -7.81
N GLN A 191 18.09 -13.27 -6.96
CA GLN A 191 19.26 -14.12 -6.67
C GLN A 191 19.69 -14.92 -7.90
N GLU A 192 18.76 -15.40 -8.72
CA GLU A 192 19.07 -16.07 -9.99
C GLU A 192 19.75 -15.12 -10.99
N GLU A 193 19.37 -13.85 -11.00
CA GLU A 193 19.88 -12.84 -11.94
C GLU A 193 21.20 -12.18 -11.47
N TYR A 194 21.34 -11.89 -10.18
CA TYR A 194 22.45 -11.10 -9.61
C TYR A 194 23.34 -11.87 -8.62
N LEU A 195 23.04 -13.15 -8.37
CA LEU A 195 23.72 -14.06 -7.43
C LEU A 195 23.57 -13.68 -5.94
N VAL A 196 23.85 -12.42 -5.58
CA VAL A 196 23.84 -11.93 -4.20
C VAL A 196 22.82 -10.82 -4.05
N VAL A 197 21.86 -11.03 -3.17
CA VAL A 197 20.80 -10.06 -2.85
C VAL A 197 20.85 -9.72 -1.37
N ALA A 198 20.95 -8.43 -1.07
CA ALA A 198 20.60 -7.88 0.24
C ALA A 198 19.13 -7.42 0.21
N MET A 199 18.35 -7.80 1.21
CA MET A 199 16.97 -7.34 1.42
C MET A 199 16.93 -6.43 2.64
N VAL A 200 16.26 -5.29 2.51
CA VAL A 200 16.05 -4.31 3.57
C VAL A 200 14.55 -4.17 3.79
N GLY A 201 14.09 -4.34 5.03
CA GLY A 201 12.66 -4.31 5.38
C GLY A 201 12.43 -3.88 6.83
N ASP A 202 11.17 -3.74 7.23
CA ASP A 202 10.79 -3.38 8.61
C ASP A 202 11.00 -4.52 9.62
N GLY A 203 11.08 -5.77 9.12
CA GLY A 203 11.26 -6.97 9.93
C GLY A 203 9.97 -7.57 10.49
N ILE A 204 8.82 -6.92 10.28
CA ILE A 204 7.50 -7.40 10.73
C ILE A 204 6.83 -8.13 9.58
N ASN A 205 6.60 -7.44 8.46
CA ASN A 205 5.90 -8.00 7.30
C ASN A 205 6.84 -8.71 6.34
N ASP A 206 8.13 -8.37 6.39
CA ASP A 206 9.14 -8.82 5.43
C ASP A 206 10.01 -9.97 5.94
N ALA A 207 9.73 -10.50 7.13
CA ALA A 207 10.57 -11.51 7.77
C ALA A 207 10.88 -12.73 6.87
N PRO A 208 9.92 -13.30 6.10
CA PRO A 208 10.22 -14.38 5.16
C PRO A 208 11.19 -13.96 4.04
N ALA A 209 11.00 -12.77 3.46
CA ALA A 209 11.86 -12.25 2.40
C ALA A 209 13.26 -11.90 2.89
N LEU A 210 13.37 -11.36 4.12
CA LEU A 210 14.65 -11.10 4.79
C LEU A 210 15.45 -12.38 5.02
N LYS A 211 14.78 -13.48 5.39
CA LYS A 211 15.42 -14.80 5.56
C LYS A 211 15.86 -15.43 4.23
N GLN A 212 15.13 -15.16 3.14
CA GLN A 212 15.47 -15.68 1.81
C GLN A 212 16.71 -14.99 1.21
N ALA A 213 16.94 -13.73 1.54
CA ALA A 213 18.06 -12.95 1.02
C ALA A 213 19.42 -13.47 1.53
N ASN A 214 20.50 -13.19 0.79
CA ASN A 214 21.86 -13.51 1.24
C ASN A 214 22.23 -12.68 2.47
N VAL A 215 21.72 -11.44 2.54
CA VAL A 215 21.83 -10.55 3.70
C VAL A 215 20.46 -9.93 3.95
N GLY A 216 19.85 -10.25 5.09
CA GLY A 216 18.64 -9.59 5.57
C GLY A 216 18.98 -8.45 6.53
N ILE A 217 18.46 -7.25 6.26
CA ILE A 217 18.64 -6.05 7.08
C ILE A 217 17.25 -5.58 7.55
N ALA A 218 16.99 -5.71 8.84
CA ALA A 218 15.77 -5.16 9.45
C ALA A 218 16.04 -3.75 9.97
N ILE A 219 15.27 -2.76 9.47
CA ILE A 219 15.33 -1.38 9.94
C ILE A 219 14.16 -1.16 10.91
N GLY A 220 14.42 -1.34 12.20
CA GLY A 220 13.42 -1.09 13.24
C GLY A 220 13.26 0.40 13.56
N THR A 221 12.03 0.88 13.62
CA THR A 221 11.67 2.02 14.47
C THR A 221 11.55 1.48 15.89
N GLY A 222 12.56 1.71 16.73
CA GLY A 222 12.76 0.97 17.99
C GLY A 222 11.51 0.82 18.88
N THR A 223 11.10 -0.43 19.10
CA THR A 223 10.81 -1.09 20.40
C THR A 223 10.43 -2.57 20.25
N GLU A 224 10.09 -3.06 19.05
CA GLU A 224 9.75 -4.48 18.82
C GLU A 224 10.89 -5.25 18.14
N LEU A 225 12.00 -5.44 18.85
CA LEU A 225 13.09 -6.29 18.36
C LEU A 225 12.75 -7.78 18.53
N LEU A 226 12.52 -8.45 17.39
CA LEU A 226 12.89 -9.84 17.10
C LEU A 226 12.39 -10.92 18.09
N LYS A 227 11.14 -11.36 17.91
CA LYS A 227 10.82 -12.79 18.15
C LYS A 227 11.03 -13.55 16.84
N LEU A 228 12.29 -13.76 16.46
CA LEU A 228 12.59 -14.83 15.52
C LEU A 228 12.35 -16.15 16.27
N PRO A 229 11.43 -17.03 15.82
CA PRO A 229 11.39 -18.38 16.37
C PRO A 229 12.75 -19.03 16.08
N THR A 230 13.38 -19.50 17.16
CA THR A 230 14.57 -20.35 17.19
C THR A 230 14.36 -21.65 16.43
#